data_AF-A0ABD6B6G2-F1
#
_entry.id   AF-A0ABD6B6G2-F1
#
_cell.length_a   1.000
_cell.length_b   1.000
_cell.length_c   1.000
_cell.angle_alpha   90.00
_cell.angle_beta   90.00
_cell.angle_gamma   90.00
#
_symmetry.space_group_name_H-M   'P 1'
#
loop_
_entity.id
_entity.type
_entity.pdbx_description
1 polymer ?
#
loop_
_entity_poly.entity_id
_entity_poly.type
_entity_poly.pdbx_seq_one_letter_code
_entity_poly.pdbx_strand_id
1 'polypeptide(L)'
;MELRELVDQDWNSHERKRFIKDETKTKTDSFDPESFKHDGFSDREKYLETYVPALADEERLETELNDFTPPRLNALNDSPYQALVIRYGILRQLIQQPDYSMPKDGLLENVQTWQLDILNTYSEDDFPDSDDLLHLAEAAVDYKNDVDDSELHMVYSYFELHNRSRERKHEYYTWLDLFKRLSAIDRFPKVRRSDSPEHALDTIEKGLWSLQEQAIVYEVNTDKMNELVGIPEEYIDYVRDWLYYEMSEENYLRMLETLKPFDRQSLLVDVRDRYGIESKTGGRNDRRRESIVEGGVFPSELLRYALTKDELKEIVDRYGLNAHKQKTDEMISAIIDYFEQSQKSVGDDDPAVELYLSAYEDIADGTVQKIPPQLQDLVDADNPGDKLDVLFEDATAEIFSEVFNLDGTNLLGQQASGVVADGEIEQDGKWLLWDNKRRAREFKLGSTARSKIKSYIDTKAEQHQVEWFLIIAPEFSKNAEAHAEQLEMQVGRDIRLVRAADFRQLAEQWREEYADDGHELPLSIFFGSGLFDPDMAMQVLEQQFS
;
A
#
# COMPACT_ATOMS: atom_id res chain seq x y z
N MET A 1 -25.80 -33.91 17.73
CA MET A 1 -25.10 -33.49 16.51
C MET A 1 -23.67 -33.29 16.94
N GLU A 2 -22.81 -34.21 16.54
CA GLU A 2 -21.40 -34.18 16.95
C GLU A 2 -20.57 -33.43 15.90
N LEU A 3 -19.51 -32.72 16.31
CA LEU A 3 -18.67 -31.88 15.44
C LEU A 3 -18.08 -32.61 14.22
N ARG A 4 -17.96 -33.94 14.27
CA ARG A 4 -17.56 -34.79 13.15
C ARG A 4 -18.60 -34.92 12.03
N GLU A 5 -19.81 -34.44 12.24
CA GLU A 5 -20.92 -34.49 11.27
C GLU A 5 -20.99 -33.23 10.39
N LEU A 6 -20.15 -32.22 10.64
CA LEU A 6 -20.16 -30.93 9.93
C LEU A 6 -19.14 -30.81 8.78
N VAL A 7 -18.22 -31.76 8.63
CA VAL A 7 -17.03 -31.56 7.78
C VAL A 7 -17.27 -31.85 6.29
N ASP A 8 -18.32 -32.56 5.85
CA ASP A 8 -18.13 -33.27 4.57
C ASP A 8 -19.33 -33.59 3.65
N GLN A 9 -20.39 -32.76 3.56
CA GLN A 9 -21.49 -33.10 2.60
C GLN A 9 -21.97 -32.05 1.61
N ASP A 10 -21.86 -30.74 1.86
CA ASP A 10 -22.49 -29.78 0.94
C ASP A 10 -21.57 -28.78 0.24
N TRP A 11 -20.40 -28.41 0.78
CA TRP A 11 -19.52 -27.44 0.08
C TRP A 11 -18.92 -28.03 -1.21
N ASN A 12 -18.24 -29.18 -1.09
CA ASN A 12 -17.61 -29.88 -2.22
C ASN A 12 -18.61 -30.35 -3.29
N SER A 13 -19.88 -30.58 -2.93
CA SER A 13 -20.94 -30.97 -3.87
C SER A 13 -21.59 -29.76 -4.53
N HIS A 14 -21.81 -28.68 -3.79
CA HIS A 14 -22.49 -27.49 -4.28
C HIS A 14 -21.58 -26.63 -5.15
N GLU A 15 -20.30 -26.45 -4.79
CA GLU A 15 -19.32 -25.77 -5.64
C GLU A 15 -18.91 -26.67 -6.82
N ARG A 16 -18.73 -27.99 -6.63
CA ARG A 16 -18.62 -28.90 -7.79
C ARG A 16 -19.79 -28.75 -8.74
N LYS A 17 -21.05 -28.73 -8.27
CA LYS A 17 -22.23 -28.61 -9.16
C LYS A 17 -22.39 -27.22 -9.77
N ARG A 18 -21.94 -26.16 -9.11
CA ARG A 18 -21.97 -24.78 -9.63
C ARG A 18 -20.96 -24.60 -10.77
N PHE A 19 -19.78 -25.19 -10.62
CA PHE A 19 -18.71 -25.12 -11.61
C PHE A 19 -18.72 -26.31 -12.61
N ILE A 20 -19.45 -27.42 -12.39
CA ILE A 20 -19.71 -28.51 -13.35
C ILE A 20 -20.99 -28.20 -14.13
N LYS A 21 -20.96 -27.12 -14.92
CA LYS A 21 -21.95 -26.90 -15.99
C LYS A 21 -21.34 -27.00 -17.38
N ASP A 22 -20.11 -27.50 -17.48
CA ASP A 22 -19.47 -27.74 -18.76
C ASP A 22 -19.28 -29.24 -18.99
N GLU A 23 -19.84 -29.73 -20.10
CA GLU A 23 -19.73 -31.12 -20.50
C GLU A 23 -18.27 -31.39 -20.91
N THR A 24 -17.51 -31.91 -19.96
CA THR A 24 -16.13 -32.38 -20.08
C THR A 24 -15.94 -33.36 -21.26
N LYS A 25 -15.66 -32.82 -22.45
CA LYS A 25 -14.96 -33.49 -23.59
C LYS A 25 -14.74 -32.64 -24.85
N THR A 26 -15.08 -31.36 -24.85
CA THR A 26 -14.87 -30.51 -26.04
C THR A 26 -13.46 -29.91 -26.01
N LYS A 27 -12.75 -29.96 -27.15
CA LYS A 27 -11.45 -29.27 -27.31
C LYS A 27 -11.64 -27.78 -27.00
N THR A 28 -10.69 -27.18 -26.30
CA THR A 28 -10.71 -25.77 -25.85
C THR A 28 -10.59 -24.73 -26.97
N ASP A 29 -10.59 -25.14 -28.24
CA ASP A 29 -10.75 -24.24 -29.39
C ASP A 29 -12.11 -23.50 -29.39
N SER A 30 -13.03 -23.90 -28.51
CA SER A 30 -14.34 -23.27 -28.30
C SER A 30 -14.54 -22.73 -26.87
N PHE A 31 -13.48 -22.55 -26.08
CA PHE A 31 -13.57 -21.88 -24.78
C PHE A 31 -13.88 -20.40 -25.02
N ASP A 32 -15.05 -19.96 -24.56
CA ASP A 32 -15.50 -18.57 -24.65
C ASP A 32 -15.23 -17.88 -23.29
N PRO A 33 -14.24 -16.98 -23.19
CA PRO A 33 -13.95 -16.23 -21.97
C PRO A 33 -15.16 -15.46 -21.45
N GLU A 34 -16.08 -15.02 -22.30
CA GLU A 34 -17.32 -14.33 -21.89
C GLU A 34 -18.33 -15.28 -21.22
N SER A 35 -18.24 -16.59 -21.47
CA SER A 35 -19.04 -17.61 -20.77
C SER A 35 -18.44 -18.01 -19.43
N PHE A 36 -17.15 -17.70 -19.24
CA PHE A 36 -16.40 -17.84 -17.99
C PHE A 36 -16.21 -16.50 -17.26
N LYS A 37 -16.69 -15.38 -17.82
CA LYS A 37 -17.01 -14.18 -17.04
C LYS A 37 -18.02 -14.65 -16.02
N HIS A 38 -17.49 -14.99 -14.85
CA HIS A 38 -18.30 -15.27 -13.70
C HIS A 38 -19.24 -14.07 -13.54
N ASP A 39 -20.41 -14.31 -12.95
CA ASP A 39 -21.15 -13.24 -12.30
C ASP A 39 -20.18 -12.66 -11.25
N GLY A 40 -19.31 -11.76 -11.69
CA GLY A 40 -18.31 -11.07 -10.91
C GLY A 40 -19.09 -10.39 -9.84
N PHE A 41 -18.91 -10.90 -8.62
CA PHE A 41 -19.66 -10.53 -7.45
C PHE A 41 -19.53 -9.02 -7.31
N SER A 42 -20.61 -8.31 -7.60
CA SER A 42 -20.66 -6.84 -7.61
C SER A 42 -20.54 -6.23 -6.20
N ASP A 43 -20.06 -7.00 -5.22
CA ASP A 43 -20.12 -6.71 -3.80
C ASP A 43 -19.03 -7.51 -3.05
N ARG A 44 -17.92 -6.82 -2.71
CA ARG A 44 -16.78 -7.32 -1.93
C ARG A 44 -17.21 -7.82 -0.54
N GLU A 45 -18.04 -7.06 0.16
CA GLU A 45 -18.44 -7.37 1.55
C GLU A 45 -19.23 -8.67 1.61
N LYS A 46 -20.14 -8.87 0.65
CA LYS A 46 -20.95 -10.10 0.58
C LYS A 46 -20.13 -11.34 0.25
N TYR A 47 -19.07 -11.21 -0.57
CA TYR A 47 -18.15 -12.31 -0.86
C TYR A 47 -17.38 -12.71 0.41
N LEU A 48 -16.80 -11.72 1.09
CA LEU A 48 -16.06 -11.93 2.34
C LEU A 48 -16.97 -12.59 3.40
N GLU A 49 -18.19 -12.10 3.60
CA GLU A 49 -19.13 -12.66 4.59
C GLU A 49 -19.54 -14.12 4.27
N THR A 50 -19.68 -14.46 2.99
CA THR A 50 -20.21 -15.78 2.59
C THR A 50 -19.14 -16.87 2.57
N TYR A 51 -17.91 -16.54 2.17
CA TYR A 51 -16.93 -17.54 1.73
C TYR A 51 -15.66 -17.58 2.58
N VAL A 52 -15.21 -16.46 3.12
CA VAL A 52 -14.00 -16.40 3.97
C VAL A 52 -14.15 -17.20 5.27
N PRO A 53 -15.31 -17.20 5.97
CA PRO A 53 -15.48 -17.98 7.20
C PRO A 53 -15.35 -19.49 7.02
N ALA A 54 -15.53 -20.03 5.81
CA ALA A 54 -15.45 -21.47 5.54
C ALA A 54 -14.02 -21.97 5.24
N LEU A 55 -13.09 -21.04 4.98
CA LEU A 55 -11.68 -21.29 4.70
C LEU A 55 -10.74 -20.74 5.79
N ALA A 56 -11.28 -20.02 6.78
CA ALA A 56 -10.56 -19.52 7.95
C ALA A 56 -10.04 -20.61 8.92
N ASP A 57 -10.05 -21.88 8.50
CA ASP A 57 -9.35 -22.95 9.21
C ASP A 57 -7.90 -22.97 8.72
N GLU A 58 -6.97 -22.63 9.61
CA GLU A 58 -5.53 -22.53 9.37
C GLU A 58 -4.95 -23.78 8.69
N GLU A 59 -5.37 -24.98 9.12
CA GLU A 59 -4.90 -26.25 8.56
C GLU A 59 -5.36 -26.43 7.09
N ARG A 60 -6.52 -25.86 6.75
CA ARG A 60 -7.06 -25.91 5.39
C ARG A 60 -6.36 -24.93 4.46
N LEU A 61 -6.08 -23.71 4.92
CA LEU A 61 -5.37 -22.72 4.11
C LEU A 61 -3.93 -23.17 3.83
N GLU A 62 -3.24 -23.73 4.83
CA GLU A 62 -1.93 -24.36 4.65
C GLU A 62 -1.98 -25.52 3.67
N THR A 63 -3.02 -26.35 3.72
CA THR A 63 -3.22 -27.44 2.76
C THR A 63 -3.41 -26.92 1.34
N GLU A 64 -4.26 -25.91 1.12
CA GLU A 64 -4.54 -25.38 -0.22
C GLU A 64 -3.34 -24.62 -0.82
N LEU A 65 -2.56 -23.91 0.00
CA LEU A 65 -1.30 -23.28 -0.42
C LEU A 65 -0.25 -24.32 -0.83
N ASN A 66 -0.28 -25.51 -0.23
CA ASN A 66 0.64 -26.61 -0.52
C ASN A 66 0.05 -27.69 -1.45
N ASP A 67 -1.22 -27.59 -1.85
CA ASP A 67 -1.84 -28.43 -2.88
C ASP A 67 -1.60 -27.80 -4.24
N PHE A 68 -0.56 -28.27 -4.92
CA PHE A 68 -0.08 -27.73 -6.18
C PHE A 68 -0.84 -28.28 -7.40
N THR A 69 -1.82 -29.17 -7.21
CA THR A 69 -2.64 -29.74 -8.29
C THR A 69 -3.90 -28.90 -8.51
N PRO A 70 -4.10 -28.26 -9.68
CA PRO A 70 -5.34 -27.54 -9.95
C PRO A 70 -6.53 -28.51 -9.96
N PRO A 71 -7.66 -28.21 -9.28
CA PRO A 71 -8.81 -29.12 -9.20
C PRO A 71 -9.44 -29.50 -10.56
N ARG A 72 -9.17 -28.74 -11.64
CA ARG A 72 -9.89 -28.83 -12.93
C ARG A 72 -9.05 -28.77 -14.21
N LEU A 73 -7.78 -28.41 -14.17
CA LEU A 73 -6.97 -28.17 -15.39
C LEU A 73 -6.10 -29.36 -15.80
N ASN A 74 -6.65 -30.57 -15.75
CA ASN A 74 -6.02 -31.83 -16.18
C ASN A 74 -5.54 -31.88 -17.66
N ALA A 75 -5.53 -30.76 -18.38
CA ALA A 75 -5.18 -30.68 -19.79
C ALA A 75 -4.37 -29.44 -20.22
N LEU A 76 -4.10 -28.48 -19.33
CA LEU A 76 -3.47 -27.20 -19.72
C LEU A 76 -2.33 -26.71 -18.80
N ASN A 77 -2.30 -27.14 -17.53
CA ASN A 77 -1.10 -27.05 -16.68
C ASN A 77 -0.64 -28.49 -16.37
N ASP A 78 0.04 -29.11 -17.33
CA ASP A 78 0.47 -30.52 -17.23
C ASP A 78 1.56 -30.77 -16.17
N SER A 79 2.06 -29.69 -15.53
CA SER A 79 3.11 -29.73 -14.51
C SER A 79 2.63 -29.00 -13.23
N PRO A 80 2.45 -29.73 -12.12
CA PRO A 80 2.21 -29.16 -10.78
C PRO A 80 3.23 -28.08 -10.41
N TYR A 81 4.44 -28.20 -10.95
CA TYR A 81 5.52 -27.25 -10.74
C TYR A 81 5.31 -25.90 -11.44
N GLN A 82 4.78 -25.90 -12.66
CA GLN A 82 4.35 -24.66 -13.34
C GLN A 82 3.25 -23.95 -12.53
N ALA A 83 2.28 -24.73 -12.03
CA ALA A 83 1.20 -24.19 -11.20
C ALA A 83 1.75 -23.53 -9.92
N LEU A 84 2.70 -24.17 -9.24
CA LEU A 84 3.38 -23.60 -8.07
C LEU A 84 4.08 -22.27 -8.39
N VAL A 85 4.92 -22.22 -9.43
CA VAL A 85 5.66 -20.98 -9.78
C VAL A 85 4.72 -19.83 -10.10
N ILE A 86 3.65 -20.08 -10.85
CA ILE A 86 2.67 -19.07 -11.21
C ILE A 86 1.90 -18.59 -9.97
N ARG A 87 1.40 -19.51 -9.14
CA ARG A 87 0.67 -19.17 -7.91
C ARG A 87 1.54 -18.40 -6.93
N TYR A 88 2.80 -18.82 -6.77
CA TYR A 88 3.79 -18.11 -5.97
C TYR A 88 4.01 -16.69 -6.50
N GLY A 89 4.21 -16.55 -7.82
CA GLY A 89 4.35 -15.25 -8.48
C GLY A 89 3.17 -14.33 -8.21
N ILE A 90 1.94 -14.81 -8.40
CA ILE A 90 0.71 -14.03 -8.16
C ILE A 90 0.63 -13.55 -6.72
N LEU A 91 0.75 -14.46 -5.75
CA LEU A 91 0.66 -14.11 -4.33
C LEU A 91 1.79 -13.16 -3.91
N ARG A 92 2.99 -13.35 -4.47
CA ARG A 92 4.13 -12.45 -4.23
C ARG A 92 3.86 -11.04 -4.76
N GLN A 93 3.34 -10.91 -5.98
CA GLN A 93 3.05 -9.59 -6.54
C GLN A 93 1.95 -8.88 -5.76
N LEU A 94 0.92 -9.61 -5.34
CA LEU A 94 -0.17 -9.07 -4.51
C LEU A 94 0.31 -8.67 -3.11
N ILE A 95 1.11 -9.48 -2.43
CA ILE A 95 1.55 -9.19 -1.05
C ILE A 95 2.45 -7.95 -0.96
N GLN A 96 3.09 -7.60 -2.07
CA GLN A 96 3.95 -6.43 -2.25
C GLN A 96 3.16 -5.14 -2.54
N GLN A 97 1.83 -5.19 -2.64
CA GLN A 97 1.00 -4.01 -2.88
C GLN A 97 0.47 -3.42 -1.55
N PRO A 98 0.28 -2.09 -1.45
CA PRO A 98 -0.19 -1.43 -0.23
C PRO A 98 -1.52 -1.96 0.35
N ASP A 99 -2.45 -2.33 -0.53
CA ASP A 99 -3.78 -2.86 -0.16
C ASP A 99 -3.93 -4.34 -0.54
N TYR A 100 -2.81 -5.03 -0.76
CA TYR A 100 -2.74 -6.44 -1.17
C TYR A 100 -3.59 -6.78 -2.40
N SER A 101 -3.80 -5.79 -3.25
CA SER A 101 -4.65 -5.84 -4.43
C SER A 101 -4.12 -4.95 -5.53
N MET A 102 -4.44 -5.28 -6.78
CA MET A 102 -4.07 -4.52 -7.97
C MET A 102 -4.96 -4.88 -9.17
N PRO A 103 -4.98 -4.05 -10.24
CA PRO A 103 -5.68 -4.39 -11.47
C PRO A 103 -5.15 -5.71 -12.07
N LYS A 104 -6.07 -6.56 -12.55
CA LYS A 104 -5.73 -7.88 -13.09
C LYS A 104 -4.71 -7.83 -14.21
N ASP A 105 -4.87 -6.94 -15.20
CA ASP A 105 -3.91 -6.83 -16.32
C ASP A 105 -2.49 -6.51 -15.80
N GLY A 106 -2.39 -5.54 -14.88
CA GLY A 106 -1.13 -5.21 -14.22
C GLY A 106 -0.55 -6.38 -13.42
N LEU A 107 -1.39 -7.17 -12.75
CA LEU A 107 -0.95 -8.36 -12.02
C LEU A 107 -0.31 -9.39 -12.96
N LEU A 108 -0.96 -9.70 -14.08
CA LEU A 108 -0.46 -10.67 -15.05
C LEU A 108 0.89 -10.22 -15.64
N GLU A 109 1.01 -8.94 -15.99
CA GLU A 109 2.26 -8.34 -16.49
C GLU A 109 3.39 -8.34 -15.45
N ASN A 110 3.08 -8.01 -14.19
CA ASN A 110 4.07 -8.00 -13.11
C ASN A 110 4.58 -9.41 -12.80
N VAL A 111 3.71 -10.43 -12.82
CA VAL A 111 4.13 -11.83 -12.65
C VAL A 111 5.06 -12.26 -13.79
N GLN A 112 4.75 -11.86 -15.03
CA GLN A 112 5.60 -12.16 -16.17
C GLN A 112 6.98 -11.47 -16.06
N THR A 113 6.99 -10.20 -15.66
CA THR A 113 8.22 -9.43 -15.42
C THR A 113 9.08 -10.08 -14.34
N TRP A 114 8.48 -10.47 -13.22
CA TRP A 114 9.17 -11.18 -12.15
C TRP A 114 9.80 -12.51 -12.61
N GLN A 115 9.12 -13.28 -13.48
CA GLN A 115 9.70 -14.49 -14.05
C GLN A 115 10.92 -14.18 -14.93
N LEU A 116 10.81 -13.16 -15.78
CA LEU A 116 11.92 -12.71 -16.62
C LEU A 116 13.12 -12.26 -15.80
N ASP A 117 12.91 -11.55 -14.70
CA ASP A 117 13.99 -11.11 -13.82
C ASP A 117 14.73 -12.31 -13.22
N ILE A 118 14.02 -13.34 -12.74
CA ILE A 118 14.65 -14.56 -12.25
C ILE A 118 15.43 -15.27 -13.36
N LEU A 119 14.87 -15.36 -14.56
CA LEU A 119 15.48 -16.02 -15.72
C LEU A 119 16.77 -15.33 -16.19
N ASN A 120 16.84 -14.01 -16.07
CA ASN A 120 17.96 -13.22 -16.58
C ASN A 120 19.05 -12.94 -15.53
N THR A 121 18.77 -13.14 -14.24
CA THR A 121 19.66 -12.71 -13.15
C THR A 121 20.66 -13.79 -12.73
N TYR A 122 20.28 -15.07 -12.73
CA TYR A 122 21.05 -16.13 -12.07
C TYR A 122 21.73 -17.08 -13.04
N SER A 123 22.94 -17.50 -12.70
CA SER A 123 23.76 -18.47 -13.41
C SER A 123 24.35 -19.51 -12.44
N GLU A 124 24.71 -20.69 -12.95
CA GLU A 124 25.27 -21.78 -12.13
C GLU A 124 26.51 -21.33 -11.33
N ASP A 125 27.35 -20.46 -11.92
CA ASP A 125 28.56 -19.89 -11.30
C ASP A 125 28.27 -18.96 -10.10
N ASP A 126 27.01 -18.55 -9.89
CA ASP A 126 26.62 -17.71 -8.75
C ASP A 126 26.45 -18.51 -7.45
N PHE A 127 26.40 -19.85 -7.55
CA PHE A 127 26.25 -20.75 -6.41
C PHE A 127 27.52 -21.58 -6.19
N PRO A 128 27.94 -21.80 -4.94
CA PRO A 128 29.11 -22.64 -4.69
C PRO A 128 28.81 -24.11 -5.03
N ASP A 129 29.82 -24.86 -5.48
CA ASP A 129 29.71 -26.31 -5.75
C ASP A 129 29.17 -27.14 -4.58
N SER A 130 29.19 -26.59 -3.35
CA SER A 130 28.66 -27.20 -2.14
C SER A 130 27.25 -26.74 -1.77
N ASP A 131 26.53 -26.03 -2.64
CA ASP A 131 25.16 -25.57 -2.38
C ASP A 131 24.19 -26.77 -2.43
N ASP A 132 23.75 -27.22 -1.25
CA ASP A 132 22.84 -28.37 -1.11
C ASP A 132 21.50 -28.16 -1.85
N LEU A 133 21.04 -26.91 -1.98
CA LEU A 133 19.79 -26.58 -2.66
C LEU A 133 19.95 -26.64 -4.18
N LEU A 134 21.12 -26.30 -4.72
CA LEU A 134 21.46 -26.51 -6.12
C LEU A 134 21.46 -28.00 -6.47
N HIS A 135 22.10 -28.84 -5.65
CA HIS A 135 22.08 -30.30 -5.83
C HIS A 135 20.67 -30.87 -5.73
N LEU A 136 19.83 -30.35 -4.83
CA LEU A 136 18.43 -30.73 -4.73
C LEU A 136 17.64 -30.32 -5.97
N ALA A 137 17.88 -29.10 -6.48
CA ALA A 137 17.24 -28.59 -7.70
C ALA A 137 17.60 -29.46 -8.92
N GLU A 138 18.88 -29.82 -9.09
CA GLU A 138 19.33 -30.74 -10.12
C GLU A 138 18.66 -32.12 -10.01
N ALA A 139 18.60 -32.68 -8.80
CA ALA A 139 17.97 -33.97 -8.55
C ALA A 139 16.46 -33.94 -8.82
N ALA A 140 15.78 -32.83 -8.51
CA ALA A 140 14.34 -32.67 -8.70
C ALA A 140 13.93 -32.64 -10.18
N VAL A 141 14.83 -32.24 -11.09
CA VAL A 141 14.56 -32.14 -12.54
C VAL A 141 15.24 -33.23 -13.38
N ASP A 142 16.00 -34.14 -12.75
CA ASP A 142 16.76 -35.20 -13.43
C ASP A 142 15.84 -36.13 -14.24
N TYR A 143 14.60 -36.35 -13.77
CA TYR A 143 13.61 -37.14 -14.48
C TYR A 143 12.81 -36.29 -15.48
N LYS A 144 13.01 -36.53 -16.78
CA LYS A 144 12.26 -35.90 -17.90
C LYS A 144 12.40 -34.37 -18.04
N ASN A 145 13.34 -33.72 -17.35
CA ASN A 145 13.45 -32.26 -17.31
C ASN A 145 12.13 -31.59 -16.86
N ASP A 146 11.42 -32.22 -15.92
CA ASP A 146 10.19 -31.71 -15.30
C ASP A 146 10.25 -32.05 -13.81
N VAL A 147 9.44 -31.38 -12.99
CA VAL A 147 9.28 -31.73 -11.58
C VAL A 147 7.86 -32.24 -11.40
N ASP A 148 7.70 -33.53 -11.17
CA ASP A 148 6.43 -34.14 -10.85
C ASP A 148 6.04 -33.96 -9.37
N ASP A 149 4.81 -34.32 -9.01
CA ASP A 149 4.29 -34.17 -7.65
C ASP A 149 5.15 -34.85 -6.59
N SER A 150 5.75 -36.00 -6.90
CA SER A 150 6.61 -36.73 -5.98
C SER A 150 7.91 -35.98 -5.72
N GLU A 151 8.49 -35.38 -6.76
CA GLU A 151 9.72 -34.60 -6.66
C GLU A 151 9.47 -33.28 -5.92
N LEU A 152 8.34 -32.60 -6.17
CA LEU A 152 7.91 -31.44 -5.37
C LEU A 152 7.70 -31.79 -3.90
N HIS A 153 7.05 -32.92 -3.61
CA HIS A 153 6.84 -33.35 -2.24
C HIS A 153 8.16 -33.69 -1.53
N MET A 154 9.15 -34.23 -2.25
CA MET A 154 10.50 -34.43 -1.73
C MET A 154 11.19 -33.10 -1.41
N VAL A 155 11.12 -32.13 -2.31
CA VAL A 155 11.68 -30.78 -2.10
C VAL A 155 11.02 -30.11 -0.89
N TYR A 156 9.70 -30.13 -0.83
CA TYR A 156 8.95 -29.59 0.31
C TYR A 156 9.34 -30.27 1.63
N SER A 157 9.39 -31.61 1.65
CA SER A 157 9.80 -32.37 2.84
C SER A 157 11.23 -32.03 3.26
N TYR A 158 12.12 -31.79 2.30
CA TYR A 158 13.48 -31.35 2.58
C TYR A 158 13.51 -29.94 3.19
N PHE A 159 12.71 -28.99 2.67
CA PHE A 159 12.58 -27.65 3.26
C PHE A 159 12.07 -27.73 4.69
N GLU A 160 11.02 -28.52 4.96
CA GLU A 160 10.50 -28.67 6.31
C GLU A 160 11.57 -29.20 7.27
N LEU A 161 12.30 -30.26 6.88
CA LEU A 161 13.34 -30.85 7.73
C LEU A 161 14.53 -29.90 7.91
N HIS A 162 14.96 -29.25 6.84
CA HIS A 162 16.06 -28.29 6.85
C HIS A 162 15.70 -27.10 7.74
N ASN A 163 14.59 -26.42 7.47
CA ASN A 163 14.15 -25.21 8.16
C ASN A 163 13.88 -25.48 9.64
N ARG A 164 13.27 -26.63 10.00
CA ARG A 164 13.10 -27.04 11.41
C ARG A 164 14.42 -27.25 12.16
N SER A 165 15.49 -27.60 11.45
CA SER A 165 16.82 -27.79 12.03
C SER A 165 17.60 -26.48 12.20
N ARG A 166 17.11 -25.37 11.62
CA ARG A 166 17.75 -24.06 11.66
C ARG A 166 17.13 -23.19 12.75
N GLU A 167 17.99 -22.51 13.50
CA GLU A 167 17.56 -21.54 14.53
C GLU A 167 17.25 -20.17 13.94
N ARG A 168 17.63 -19.92 12.69
CA ARG A 168 17.66 -18.60 12.05
C ARG A 168 16.97 -18.63 10.69
N LYS A 169 16.10 -17.66 10.43
CA LYS A 169 15.27 -17.56 9.23
C LYS A 169 16.09 -17.37 7.94
N HIS A 170 17.20 -16.63 7.95
CA HIS A 170 18.05 -16.49 6.74
C HIS A 170 18.73 -17.80 6.31
N GLU A 171 18.72 -18.83 7.16
CA GLU A 171 19.19 -20.17 6.78
C GLU A 171 18.05 -21.03 6.23
N TYR A 172 16.83 -20.50 6.11
CA TYR A 172 15.69 -21.26 5.59
C TYR A 172 15.77 -21.33 4.08
N TYR A 173 15.33 -22.46 3.53
CA TYR A 173 15.08 -22.60 2.11
C TYR A 173 13.64 -22.24 1.81
N THR A 174 13.46 -21.40 0.80
CA THR A 174 12.16 -20.96 0.29
C THR A 174 11.95 -21.46 -1.14
N TRP A 175 10.70 -21.41 -1.61
CA TRP A 175 10.40 -21.68 -3.02
C TRP A 175 11.11 -20.71 -3.96
N LEU A 176 11.24 -19.44 -3.57
CA LEU A 176 12.00 -18.45 -4.35
C LEU A 176 13.47 -18.87 -4.49
N ASP A 177 14.10 -19.36 -3.42
CA ASP A 177 15.50 -19.85 -3.50
C ASP A 177 15.65 -21.00 -4.48
N LEU A 178 14.69 -21.93 -4.47
CA LEU A 178 14.66 -23.03 -5.43
C LEU A 178 14.52 -22.53 -6.86
N PHE A 179 13.62 -21.57 -7.10
CA PHE A 179 13.39 -21.01 -8.43
C PHE A 179 14.65 -20.32 -8.97
N LYS A 180 15.41 -19.64 -8.10
CA LYS A 180 16.72 -19.05 -8.45
C LYS A 180 17.72 -20.12 -8.91
N ARG A 181 17.86 -21.24 -8.17
CA ARG A 181 18.76 -22.36 -8.56
C ARG A 181 18.29 -23.05 -9.84
N LEU A 182 16.98 -23.26 -9.99
CA LEU A 182 16.41 -23.86 -11.20
C LEU A 182 16.59 -22.97 -12.42
N SER A 183 16.49 -21.65 -12.26
CA SER A 183 16.86 -20.68 -13.29
C SER A 183 18.33 -20.80 -13.70
N ALA A 184 19.23 -20.86 -12.72
CA ALA A 184 20.67 -20.94 -12.91
C ALA A 184 21.14 -22.12 -13.77
N ILE A 185 20.43 -23.25 -13.70
CA ILE A 185 20.70 -24.46 -14.48
C ILE A 185 19.84 -24.60 -15.75
N ASP A 186 19.15 -23.52 -16.17
CA ASP A 186 18.21 -23.49 -17.31
C ASP A 186 17.11 -24.57 -17.21
N ARG A 187 16.55 -24.70 -16.01
CA ARG A 187 15.44 -25.61 -15.65
C ARG A 187 14.29 -24.90 -14.95
N PHE A 188 14.24 -23.58 -14.99
CA PHE A 188 13.03 -22.83 -14.64
C PHE A 188 11.85 -23.38 -15.44
N PRO A 189 10.64 -23.54 -14.84
CA PRO A 189 9.54 -24.22 -15.49
C PRO A 189 9.09 -23.38 -16.69
N LYS A 190 9.16 -24.00 -17.87
CA LYS A 190 8.73 -23.42 -19.14
C LYS A 190 7.50 -24.15 -19.63
N VAL A 191 6.60 -23.44 -20.31
CA VAL A 191 5.54 -24.09 -21.08
C VAL A 191 6.19 -24.91 -22.19
N ARG A 192 5.96 -26.23 -22.20
CA ARG A 192 6.43 -27.10 -23.29
C ARG A 192 5.86 -26.54 -24.61
N ARG A 193 6.74 -25.99 -25.47
CA ARG A 193 6.53 -25.42 -26.83
C ARG A 193 6.67 -23.90 -26.97
N SER A 194 7.02 -23.15 -25.92
CA SER A 194 7.30 -21.71 -26.07
C SER A 194 8.77 -21.44 -26.44
N ASP A 195 9.00 -20.52 -27.38
CA ASP A 195 10.32 -19.94 -27.65
C ASP A 195 10.69 -18.86 -26.61
N SER A 196 9.68 -18.35 -25.89
CA SER A 196 9.84 -17.43 -24.75
C SER A 196 10.08 -18.21 -23.45
N PRO A 197 11.07 -17.82 -22.62
CA PRO A 197 11.39 -18.50 -21.37
C PRO A 197 10.37 -18.26 -20.24
N GLU A 198 9.59 -17.18 -20.30
CA GLU A 198 8.49 -16.84 -19.38
C GLU A 198 7.16 -17.50 -19.76
N HIS A 199 6.24 -17.60 -18.79
CA HIS A 199 4.88 -18.05 -19.06
C HIS A 199 4.08 -16.98 -19.82
N ALA A 200 3.22 -17.41 -20.74
CA ALA A 200 2.29 -16.51 -21.42
C ALA A 200 1.20 -16.02 -20.45
N LEU A 201 0.67 -14.81 -20.69
CA LEU A 201 -0.34 -14.19 -19.82
C LEU A 201 -1.58 -15.08 -19.64
N ASP A 202 -2.02 -15.79 -20.69
CA ASP A 202 -3.14 -16.73 -20.65
C ASP A 202 -2.89 -17.94 -19.71
N THR A 203 -1.63 -18.25 -19.46
CA THR A 203 -1.20 -19.34 -18.57
C THR A 203 -1.12 -18.83 -17.14
N ILE A 204 -0.65 -17.59 -16.96
CA ILE A 204 -0.66 -16.91 -15.66
C ILE A 204 -2.11 -16.70 -15.19
N GLU A 205 -3.00 -16.27 -16.08
CA GLU A 205 -4.42 -16.05 -15.79
C GLU A 205 -5.11 -17.35 -15.32
N LYS A 206 -4.76 -18.51 -15.90
CA LYS A 206 -5.24 -19.80 -15.42
C LYS A 206 -4.75 -20.13 -14.00
N GLY A 207 -3.54 -19.71 -13.65
CA GLY A 207 -3.03 -19.81 -12.28
C GLY A 207 -3.80 -18.92 -11.30
N LEU A 208 -4.20 -17.72 -11.74
CA LEU A 208 -5.08 -16.83 -11.00
C LEU A 208 -6.45 -17.49 -10.76
N TRP A 209 -7.06 -18.07 -11.78
CA TRP A 209 -8.31 -18.82 -11.63
C TRP A 209 -8.19 -19.96 -10.62
N SER A 210 -7.05 -20.66 -10.59
CA SER A 210 -6.80 -21.71 -9.59
C SER A 210 -6.81 -21.16 -8.16
N LEU A 211 -6.23 -19.98 -7.91
CA LEU A 211 -6.26 -19.34 -6.59
C LEU A 211 -7.67 -18.85 -6.23
N GLN A 212 -8.45 -18.40 -7.21
CA GLN A 212 -9.84 -18.01 -7.03
C GLN A 212 -10.76 -19.19 -6.72
N GLU A 213 -10.55 -20.34 -7.37
CA GLU A 213 -11.29 -21.58 -7.08
C GLU A 213 -11.09 -22.05 -5.63
N GLN A 214 -9.90 -21.78 -5.08
CA GLN A 214 -9.56 -22.05 -3.68
C GLN A 214 -9.92 -20.89 -2.75
N ALA A 215 -10.45 -19.80 -3.31
CA ALA A 215 -10.75 -18.55 -2.63
C ALA A 215 -9.59 -17.97 -1.81
N ILE A 216 -8.34 -18.22 -2.24
CA ILE A 216 -7.13 -17.58 -1.69
C ILE A 216 -7.04 -16.13 -2.16
N VAL A 217 -7.58 -15.84 -3.35
CA VAL A 217 -7.68 -14.48 -3.92
C VAL A 217 -9.10 -14.22 -4.40
N TYR A 218 -9.50 -12.95 -4.40
CA TYR A 218 -10.76 -12.48 -4.97
C TYR A 218 -10.51 -11.65 -6.23
N GLU A 219 -11.53 -11.56 -7.09
CA GLU A 219 -11.59 -10.60 -8.21
C GLU A 219 -12.95 -9.91 -8.17
N VAL A 220 -12.93 -8.58 -8.17
CA VAL A 220 -14.13 -7.73 -8.08
C VAL A 220 -14.06 -6.60 -9.11
N ASN A 221 -15.20 -6.26 -9.67
CA ASN A 221 -15.35 -5.02 -10.43
C ASN A 221 -15.73 -3.91 -9.46
N THR A 222 -14.96 -2.83 -9.46
CA THR A 222 -15.26 -1.62 -8.69
C THR A 222 -15.78 -0.53 -9.62
N ASP A 223 -16.39 0.51 -9.07
CA ASP A 223 -16.90 1.63 -9.88
C ASP A 223 -15.78 2.38 -10.65
N LYS A 224 -14.52 2.25 -10.18
CA LYS A 224 -13.34 2.94 -10.74
C LYS A 224 -12.39 2.03 -11.52
N MET A 225 -12.36 0.74 -11.24
CA MET A 225 -11.49 -0.24 -11.87
C MET A 225 -12.24 -1.52 -12.21
N ASN A 226 -12.17 -1.90 -13.48
CA ASN A 226 -12.56 -3.24 -13.92
C ASN A 226 -11.51 -4.25 -13.43
N GLU A 227 -11.97 -5.39 -12.91
CA GLU A 227 -11.15 -6.57 -12.59
C GLU A 227 -10.02 -6.31 -11.56
N LEU A 228 -10.37 -5.77 -10.38
CA LEU A 228 -9.44 -5.66 -9.25
C LEU A 228 -9.26 -7.03 -8.59
N VAL A 229 -8.01 -7.49 -8.47
CA VAL A 229 -7.65 -8.77 -7.83
C VAL A 229 -6.97 -8.51 -6.50
N GLY A 230 -7.29 -9.27 -5.45
CA GLY A 230 -6.64 -9.10 -4.14
C GLY A 230 -6.65 -10.33 -3.23
N ILE A 231 -5.85 -10.26 -2.17
CA ILE A 231 -5.82 -11.25 -1.08
C ILE A 231 -6.80 -10.79 0.02
N PRO A 232 -7.72 -11.65 0.51
CA PRO A 232 -8.54 -11.34 1.69
C PRO A 232 -7.67 -10.99 2.91
N GLU A 233 -8.09 -10.00 3.69
CA GLU A 233 -7.29 -9.48 4.80
C GLU A 233 -6.97 -10.56 5.85
N GLU A 234 -7.89 -11.50 6.04
CA GLU A 234 -7.78 -12.63 6.95
C GLU A 234 -6.68 -13.63 6.54
N TYR A 235 -6.22 -13.59 5.28
CA TYR A 235 -5.22 -14.51 4.74
C TYR A 235 -3.82 -13.90 4.61
N ILE A 236 -3.68 -12.59 4.83
CA ILE A 236 -2.41 -11.87 4.65
C ILE A 236 -1.28 -12.51 5.45
N ASP A 237 -1.48 -12.73 6.75
CA ASP A 237 -0.43 -13.26 7.62
C ASP A 237 0.00 -14.67 7.19
N TYR A 238 -0.96 -15.51 6.79
CA TYR A 238 -0.68 -16.86 6.30
C TYR A 238 0.08 -16.85 4.96
N VAL A 239 -0.32 -15.98 4.03
CA VAL A 239 0.37 -15.83 2.74
C VAL A 239 1.77 -15.27 2.96
N ARG A 240 1.96 -14.31 3.87
CA ARG A 240 3.28 -13.78 4.25
C ARG A 240 4.19 -14.86 4.82
N ASP A 241 3.67 -15.67 5.74
CA ASP A 241 4.42 -16.75 6.36
C ASP A 241 4.81 -17.83 5.33
N TRP A 242 3.88 -18.21 4.46
CA TRP A 242 4.14 -19.19 3.39
C TRP A 242 5.16 -18.69 2.36
N LEU A 243 5.09 -17.39 2.00
CA LEU A 243 6.05 -16.76 1.09
C LEU A 243 7.42 -16.49 1.75
N TYR A 244 7.50 -16.60 3.08
CA TYR A 244 8.58 -16.01 3.88
C TYR A 244 8.81 -14.54 3.50
N TYR A 245 7.75 -13.75 3.51
CA TYR A 245 7.77 -12.34 3.15
C TYR A 245 7.68 -11.46 4.41
N GLU A 246 8.64 -10.55 4.57
CA GLU A 246 8.61 -9.53 5.65
C GLU A 246 8.51 -8.11 5.09
N MET A 247 9.15 -7.83 3.96
CA MET A 247 9.22 -6.49 3.36
C MET A 247 9.68 -6.58 1.90
N SER A 248 9.27 -5.63 1.07
CA SER A 248 9.81 -5.51 -0.30
C SER A 248 11.28 -5.09 -0.27
N GLU A 249 12.06 -5.46 -1.30
CA GLU A 249 13.49 -5.10 -1.36
C GLU A 249 13.70 -3.58 -1.37
N GLU A 250 12.82 -2.85 -2.06
CA GLU A 250 12.83 -1.39 -2.13
C GLU A 250 12.59 -0.74 -0.77
N ASN A 251 11.51 -1.14 -0.06
CA ASN A 251 11.23 -0.62 1.28
C ASN A 251 12.32 -0.99 2.26
N TYR A 252 12.91 -2.17 2.09
CA TYR A 252 13.99 -2.62 2.95
C TYR A 252 15.22 -1.74 2.75
N LEU A 253 15.60 -1.47 1.51
CA LEU A 253 16.68 -0.54 1.22
C LEU A 253 16.39 0.85 1.81
N ARG A 254 15.17 1.36 1.61
CA ARG A 254 14.73 2.65 2.19
C ARG A 254 14.83 2.65 3.71
N MET A 255 14.36 1.60 4.38
CA MET A 255 14.50 1.44 5.83
C MET A 255 15.97 1.55 6.27
N LEU A 256 16.88 0.88 5.56
CA LEU A 256 18.32 0.91 5.87
C LEU A 256 18.96 2.29 5.63
N GLU A 257 18.44 3.06 4.69
CA GLU A 257 18.87 4.43 4.41
C GLU A 257 18.33 5.43 5.43
N THR A 258 17.08 5.26 5.86
CA THR A 258 16.42 6.16 6.81
C THR A 258 16.93 5.94 8.25
N LEU A 259 17.18 4.70 8.66
CA LEU A 259 17.50 4.38 10.03
C LEU A 259 18.98 4.68 10.37
N LYS A 260 19.21 5.76 11.12
CA LYS A 260 20.53 6.24 11.59
C LYS A 260 21.52 5.14 12.05
N PRO A 261 21.13 4.08 12.78
CA PRO A 261 22.06 3.00 13.14
C PRO A 261 22.83 2.39 11.96
N PHE A 262 22.22 2.36 10.77
CA PHE A 262 22.80 1.78 9.55
C PHE A 262 23.70 2.76 8.78
N ASP A 263 23.87 4.02 9.24
CA ASP A 263 24.94 4.90 8.76
C ASP A 263 26.34 4.46 9.24
N ARG A 264 26.38 3.60 10.26
CA ARG A 264 27.62 3.13 10.87
C ARG A 264 28.26 2.07 9.96
N GLN A 265 29.33 2.46 9.26
CA GLN A 265 30.10 1.54 8.41
C GLN A 265 30.51 0.26 9.14
N SER A 266 30.94 0.36 10.41
CA SER A 266 31.34 -0.80 11.21
C SER A 266 30.21 -1.80 11.42
N LEU A 267 28.98 -1.33 11.58
CA LEU A 267 27.80 -2.18 11.72
C LEU A 267 27.51 -2.92 10.42
N LEU A 268 27.51 -2.21 9.29
CA LEU A 268 27.24 -2.81 7.98
C LEU A 268 28.30 -3.86 7.60
N VAL A 269 29.57 -3.63 7.96
CA VAL A 269 30.63 -4.63 7.75
C VAL A 269 30.40 -5.84 8.64
N ASP A 270 30.12 -5.64 9.93
CA ASP A 270 29.88 -6.73 10.88
C ASP A 270 28.65 -7.58 10.50
N VAL A 271 27.56 -6.95 10.07
CA VAL A 271 26.38 -7.64 9.52
C VAL A 271 26.78 -8.51 8.34
N ARG A 272 27.49 -7.95 7.35
CA ARG A 272 27.87 -8.71 6.16
C ARG A 272 28.77 -9.90 6.48
N ASP A 273 29.74 -9.71 7.37
CA ASP A 273 30.60 -10.80 7.84
C ASP A 273 29.78 -11.86 8.59
N ARG A 274 28.79 -11.45 9.39
CA ARG A 274 27.92 -12.36 10.15
C ARG A 274 27.09 -13.26 9.26
N TYR A 275 26.59 -12.73 8.14
CA TYR A 275 25.70 -13.39 7.19
C TYR A 275 26.42 -13.94 5.95
N GLY A 276 27.75 -13.83 5.88
CA GLY A 276 28.55 -14.39 4.77
C GLY A 276 28.36 -13.68 3.43
N ILE A 277 28.01 -12.39 3.44
CA ILE A 277 27.72 -11.61 2.23
C ILE A 277 29.03 -11.11 1.61
N GLU A 278 29.52 -11.85 0.62
CA GLU A 278 30.65 -11.44 -0.20
C GLU A 278 30.29 -10.23 -1.06
N SER A 279 31.12 -9.17 -1.09
CA SER A 279 30.95 -8.10 -2.09
C SER A 279 32.24 -7.92 -2.87
N LYS A 280 32.11 -7.91 -4.19
CA LYS A 280 33.16 -7.49 -5.12
C LYS A 280 33.39 -5.96 -5.08
N THR A 281 32.52 -5.19 -4.43
CA THR A 281 32.52 -3.71 -4.44
C THR A 281 33.02 -3.09 -3.14
N GLY A 282 34.07 -2.28 -3.24
CA GLY A 282 34.62 -1.54 -2.11
C GLY A 282 33.80 -0.29 -1.72
N GLY A 283 33.64 -0.09 -0.41
CA GLY A 283 33.84 1.22 0.22
C GLY A 283 32.62 1.98 0.75
N ARG A 284 31.50 2.05 0.02
CA ARG A 284 30.35 2.94 0.37
C ARG A 284 29.25 2.21 1.12
N ASN A 285 28.56 2.92 2.02
CA ASN A 285 27.48 2.36 2.82
C ASN A 285 26.27 1.98 1.97
N ASP A 286 25.93 2.77 0.95
CA ASP A 286 24.81 2.51 0.05
C ASP A 286 24.95 1.12 -0.60
N ARG A 287 26.10 0.85 -1.22
CA ARG A 287 26.44 -0.49 -1.75
C ARG A 287 26.46 -1.60 -0.71
N ARG A 288 26.72 -1.29 0.57
CA ARG A 288 26.65 -2.29 1.64
C ARG A 288 25.21 -2.61 1.98
N ARG A 289 24.32 -1.61 2.02
CA ARG A 289 22.88 -1.78 2.22
C ARG A 289 22.29 -2.61 1.09
N GLU A 290 22.56 -2.23 -0.16
CA GLU A 290 22.19 -3.00 -1.37
C GLU A 290 22.62 -4.46 -1.24
N SER A 291 23.90 -4.73 -0.92
CA SER A 291 24.39 -6.11 -0.77
C SER A 291 23.74 -6.90 0.38
N ILE A 292 23.25 -6.22 1.43
CA ILE A 292 22.54 -6.87 2.54
C ILE A 292 21.14 -7.30 2.08
N VAL A 293 20.47 -6.44 1.30
CA VAL A 293 19.16 -6.73 0.72
C VAL A 293 19.28 -7.86 -0.31
N GLU A 294 20.19 -7.73 -1.27
CA GLU A 294 20.47 -8.75 -2.30
C GLU A 294 20.90 -10.10 -1.69
N GLY A 295 21.62 -10.04 -0.56
CA GLY A 295 22.05 -11.22 0.20
C GLY A 295 20.91 -11.96 0.91
N GLY A 296 19.67 -11.48 0.84
CA GLY A 296 18.48 -12.17 1.37
C GLY A 296 18.38 -12.18 2.90
N VAL A 297 19.03 -11.23 3.59
CA VAL A 297 18.94 -11.16 5.06
C VAL A 297 17.57 -10.61 5.47
N PHE A 298 16.75 -11.42 6.14
CA PHE A 298 15.44 -10.99 6.63
C PHE A 298 15.51 -9.73 7.52
N PRO A 299 14.65 -8.72 7.29
CA PRO A 299 14.57 -7.50 8.10
C PRO A 299 14.49 -7.78 9.61
N SER A 300 13.70 -8.78 10.01
CA SER A 300 13.53 -9.12 11.43
C SER A 300 14.80 -9.65 12.08
N GLU A 301 15.60 -10.42 11.34
CA GLU A 301 16.88 -10.93 11.81
C GLU A 301 17.94 -9.85 11.84
N LEU A 302 17.97 -9.00 10.80
CA LEU A 302 18.88 -7.87 10.76
C LEU A 302 18.63 -6.94 11.93
N LEU A 303 17.40 -6.50 12.15
CA LEU A 303 17.05 -5.57 13.24
C LEU A 303 17.37 -6.19 14.61
N ARG A 304 17.11 -7.49 14.79
CA ARG A 304 17.43 -8.22 16.02
C ARG A 304 18.93 -8.30 16.29
N TYR A 305 19.73 -8.51 15.26
CA TYR A 305 21.18 -8.65 15.39
C TYR A 305 21.87 -7.28 15.51
N ALA A 306 21.50 -6.35 14.64
CA ALA A 306 22.19 -5.10 14.43
C ALA A 306 21.83 -4.02 15.47
N LEU A 307 20.63 -4.11 16.06
CA LEU A 307 20.11 -3.08 16.97
C LEU A 307 19.94 -3.60 18.39
N THR A 308 20.34 -2.76 19.33
CA THR A 308 20.04 -2.97 20.75
C THR A 308 18.56 -2.68 21.03
N LYS A 309 18.06 -3.20 22.16
CA LYS A 309 16.69 -2.91 22.62
C LYS A 309 16.43 -1.42 22.78
N ASP A 310 17.42 -0.66 23.23
CA ASP A 310 17.30 0.79 23.42
C ASP A 310 17.25 1.52 22.07
N GLU A 311 18.05 1.12 21.08
CA GLU A 311 17.97 1.67 19.71
C GLU A 311 16.62 1.35 19.05
N LEU A 312 16.11 0.11 19.19
CA LEU A 312 14.77 -0.25 18.72
C LEU A 312 13.69 0.62 19.37
N LYS A 313 13.81 0.86 20.67
CA LYS A 313 12.90 1.74 21.40
C LYS A 313 12.99 3.18 20.91
N GLU A 314 14.19 3.71 20.68
CA GLU A 314 14.38 5.06 20.12
C GLU A 314 13.75 5.19 18.73
N ILE A 315 13.83 4.16 17.90
CA ILE A 315 13.17 4.11 16.59
C ILE A 315 11.65 4.12 16.78
N VAL A 316 11.12 3.21 17.59
CA VAL A 316 9.70 3.14 17.92
C VAL A 316 9.17 4.47 18.46
N ASP A 317 9.90 5.11 19.38
CA ASP A 317 9.52 6.40 19.97
C ASP A 317 9.59 7.53 18.92
N ARG A 318 10.62 7.54 18.07
CA ARG A 318 10.79 8.55 17.00
C ARG A 318 9.66 8.50 15.98
N TYR A 319 9.29 7.30 15.53
CA TYR A 319 8.20 7.10 14.56
C TYR A 319 6.82 6.96 15.23
N GLY A 320 6.76 7.15 16.55
CA GLY A 320 5.54 7.07 17.34
C GLY A 320 4.87 5.70 17.33
N LEU A 321 5.55 4.60 17.03
CA LEU A 321 4.94 3.28 16.86
C LEU A 321 4.31 2.78 18.18
N ASN A 322 3.20 2.03 18.10
CA ASN A 322 2.46 1.54 19.29
C ASN A 322 3.16 0.37 20.01
N ALA A 323 4.50 0.37 20.09
CA ALA A 323 5.32 -0.72 20.63
C ALA A 323 6.27 -0.30 21.79
N HIS A 324 6.16 0.93 22.30
CA HIS A 324 7.08 1.49 23.31
C HIS A 324 7.20 0.71 24.65
N LYS A 325 6.24 -0.18 24.97
CA LYS A 325 6.19 -1.04 26.17
C LYS A 325 6.31 -2.54 25.87
N GLN A 326 6.54 -2.87 24.62
CA GLN A 326 6.40 -4.22 24.09
C GLN A 326 7.72 -5.01 24.12
N LYS A 327 7.65 -6.31 23.81
CA LYS A 327 8.85 -7.16 23.69
C LYS A 327 9.69 -6.72 22.48
N THR A 328 10.95 -7.15 22.43
CA THR A 328 11.85 -6.84 21.30
C THR A 328 11.24 -7.22 19.96
N ASP A 329 10.58 -8.39 19.90
CA ASP A 329 9.97 -8.92 18.67
C ASP A 329 8.83 -8.03 18.19
N GLU A 330 7.98 -7.59 19.11
CA GLU A 330 6.85 -6.71 18.84
C GLU A 330 7.31 -5.32 18.34
N MET A 331 8.45 -4.80 18.84
CA MET A 331 9.07 -3.57 18.31
C MET A 331 9.62 -3.78 16.90
N ILE A 332 10.25 -4.92 16.63
CA ILE A 332 10.78 -5.26 15.30
C ILE A 332 9.64 -5.36 14.30
N SER A 333 8.58 -6.10 14.62
CA SER A 333 7.38 -6.20 13.77
C SER A 333 6.79 -4.83 13.47
N ALA A 334 6.62 -3.97 14.49
CA ALA A 334 6.07 -2.63 14.28
C ALA A 334 6.94 -1.76 13.35
N ILE A 335 8.28 -1.91 13.40
CA ILE A 335 9.19 -1.19 12.49
C ILE A 335 9.04 -1.74 11.06
N ILE A 336 9.00 -3.06 10.90
CA ILE A 336 8.84 -3.71 9.60
C ILE A 336 7.51 -3.30 8.97
N ASP A 337 6.41 -3.44 9.71
CA ASP A 337 5.07 -3.05 9.25
C ASP A 337 5.02 -1.57 8.86
N TYR A 338 5.70 -0.70 9.61
CA TYR A 338 5.76 0.73 9.31
C TYR A 338 6.45 1.02 7.98
N PHE A 339 7.61 0.42 7.72
CA PHE A 339 8.34 0.63 6.47
C PHE A 339 7.71 -0.12 5.29
N GLU A 340 7.06 -1.25 5.52
CA GLU A 340 6.31 -1.95 4.47
C GLU A 340 5.04 -1.19 4.08
N GLN A 341 4.27 -0.68 5.05
CA GLN A 341 3.12 0.20 4.77
C GLN A 341 3.56 1.57 4.22
N SER A 342 4.84 1.92 4.34
CA SER A 342 5.39 3.14 3.73
C SER A 342 5.41 3.10 2.20
N GLN A 343 5.10 1.96 1.56
CA GLN A 343 4.79 1.85 0.12
C GLN A 343 3.67 2.78 -0.35
N LYS A 344 2.85 3.32 0.55
CA LYS A 344 1.96 4.44 0.22
C LYS A 344 2.72 5.74 -0.12
N SER A 345 4.04 5.69 -0.23
CA SER A 345 4.85 6.83 -0.65
C SER A 345 4.71 7.05 -2.14
N VAL A 346 4.15 8.21 -2.45
CA VAL A 346 4.56 9.14 -3.52
C VAL A 346 5.73 8.59 -4.33
N GLY A 347 5.42 7.86 -5.39
CA GLY A 347 6.35 7.81 -6.51
C GLY A 347 6.52 9.25 -7.02
N ASP A 348 7.65 9.55 -7.64
CA ASP A 348 7.88 10.86 -8.29
C ASP A 348 6.78 11.24 -9.32
N ASP A 349 5.88 10.31 -9.65
CA ASP A 349 4.73 10.46 -10.56
C ASP A 349 3.33 10.48 -9.87
N ASP A 350 3.22 10.24 -8.55
CA ASP A 350 1.94 10.43 -7.81
C ASP A 350 1.93 11.84 -7.19
N PRO A 351 0.99 12.73 -7.54
CA PRO A 351 1.03 14.09 -7.04
C PRO A 351 0.78 14.10 -5.53
N ALA A 352 1.63 14.81 -4.78
CA ALA A 352 1.58 14.96 -3.32
C ALA A 352 0.17 15.29 -2.80
N VAL A 353 -0.67 15.89 -3.64
CA VAL A 353 -2.09 16.16 -3.46
C VAL A 353 -2.93 14.94 -3.02
N GLU A 354 -2.69 13.74 -3.55
CA GLU A 354 -3.47 12.53 -3.19
C GLU A 354 -3.21 12.13 -1.73
N LEU A 355 -1.95 12.20 -1.33
CA LEU A 355 -1.53 11.93 0.03
C LEU A 355 -2.07 13.00 0.99
N TYR A 356 -2.01 14.27 0.60
CA TYR A 356 -2.59 15.35 1.39
C TYR A 356 -4.09 15.19 1.57
N LEU A 357 -4.84 14.80 0.53
CA LEU A 357 -6.28 14.56 0.62
C LEU A 357 -6.61 13.39 1.54
N SER A 358 -5.93 12.25 1.36
CA SER A 358 -6.19 11.04 2.16
C SER A 358 -5.87 11.23 3.65
N ALA A 359 -4.86 12.04 3.98
CA ALA A 359 -4.43 12.31 5.35
C ALA A 359 -5.00 13.63 5.92
N TYR A 360 -5.80 14.38 5.18
CA TYR A 360 -6.15 15.77 5.51
C TYR A 360 -6.80 15.94 6.88
N GLU A 361 -7.76 15.08 7.20
CA GLU A 361 -8.47 15.10 8.48
C GLU A 361 -7.55 14.70 9.64
N ASP A 362 -6.67 13.73 9.43
CA ASP A 362 -5.70 13.27 10.42
C ASP A 362 -4.65 14.35 10.71
N ILE A 363 -4.21 15.07 9.67
CA ILE A 363 -3.31 16.23 9.82
C ILE A 363 -4.00 17.33 10.62
N ALA A 364 -5.28 17.61 10.33
CA ALA A 364 -6.08 18.62 11.03
C ALA A 364 -6.40 18.23 12.48
N ASP A 365 -6.47 16.94 12.81
CA ASP A 365 -6.73 16.47 14.16
C ASP A 365 -5.51 16.64 15.07
N GLY A 366 -5.67 17.48 16.09
CA GLY A 366 -4.64 17.68 17.10
C GLY A 366 -4.42 16.49 18.04
N THR A 367 -5.23 15.42 17.97
CA THR A 367 -4.97 14.15 18.69
C THR A 367 -3.94 13.27 17.99
N VAL A 368 -3.81 13.39 16.66
CA VAL A 368 -2.83 12.67 15.87
C VAL A 368 -1.44 13.20 16.22
N GLN A 369 -0.61 12.34 16.80
CA GLN A 369 0.78 12.65 17.15
C GLN A 369 1.77 12.03 16.17
N LYS A 370 1.28 11.29 15.18
CA LYS A 370 2.09 10.56 14.21
C LYS A 370 1.85 11.14 12.84
N ILE A 371 2.91 11.64 12.22
CA ILE A 371 2.89 12.07 10.84
C ILE A 371 2.99 10.80 9.98
N PRO A 372 2.09 10.60 9.00
CA PRO A 372 2.24 9.52 8.02
C PRO A 372 3.69 9.51 7.48
N PRO A 373 4.39 8.36 7.47
CA PRO A 373 5.77 8.23 7.00
C PRO A 373 6.07 9.03 5.72
N GLN A 374 5.12 9.02 4.80
CA GLN A 374 5.19 9.61 3.47
C GLN A 374 5.21 11.14 3.50
N LEU A 375 4.63 11.75 4.54
CA LEU A 375 4.65 13.19 4.80
C LEU A 375 5.82 13.61 5.69
N GLN A 376 6.63 12.65 6.19
CA GLN A 376 7.75 12.96 7.08
C GLN A 376 8.91 13.63 6.37
N ASP A 377 9.08 13.48 5.07
CA ASP A 377 10.21 14.11 4.36
C ASP A 377 9.84 15.44 3.69
N LEU A 378 8.55 15.80 3.67
CA LEU A 378 8.05 17.01 3.01
C LEU A 378 8.39 18.31 3.76
N VAL A 379 8.58 18.23 5.08
CA VAL A 379 8.74 19.43 5.94
C VAL A 379 9.89 19.26 6.93
N ASP A 380 10.81 20.22 6.96
CA ASP A 380 11.93 20.24 7.91
C ASP A 380 11.54 21.02 9.18
N ALA A 381 11.00 20.31 10.18
CA ALA A 381 10.61 20.87 11.47
C ALA A 381 11.01 19.95 12.63
N ASP A 382 11.57 20.54 13.69
CA ASP A 382 12.17 19.81 14.84
C ASP A 382 11.13 19.12 15.75
N ASN A 383 9.88 19.57 15.73
CA ASN A 383 8.78 19.12 16.59
C ASN A 383 7.64 18.53 15.72
N PRO A 384 7.15 17.31 15.99
CA PRO A 384 6.04 16.69 15.26
C PRO A 384 4.76 17.54 15.20
N GLY A 385 4.44 18.29 16.26
CA GLY A 385 3.29 19.17 16.31
C GLY A 385 3.42 20.37 15.37
N ASP A 386 4.57 21.05 15.37
CA ASP A 386 4.83 22.19 14.49
C ASP A 386 4.89 21.72 13.03
N LYS A 387 5.41 20.51 12.79
CA LYS A 387 5.43 19.89 11.48
C LYS A 387 4.04 19.55 10.96
N LEU A 388 3.14 19.08 11.82
CA LEU A 388 1.74 18.86 11.46
C LEU A 388 0.99 20.16 11.19
N ASP A 389 1.30 21.24 11.93
CA ASP A 389 0.73 22.56 11.65
C ASP A 389 1.15 23.03 10.25
N VAL A 390 2.45 22.91 9.92
CA VAL A 390 2.97 23.22 8.58
C VAL A 390 2.35 22.32 7.49
N LEU A 391 2.31 21.01 7.71
CA LEU A 391 1.67 20.07 6.78
C LEU A 391 0.20 20.40 6.54
N PHE A 392 -0.51 20.92 7.56
CA PHE A 392 -1.91 21.31 7.38
C PHE A 392 -2.04 22.52 6.46
N GLU A 393 -1.16 23.51 6.63
CA GLU A 393 -1.11 24.70 5.76
C GLU A 393 -0.74 24.32 4.33
N ASP A 394 0.30 23.50 4.16
CA ASP A 394 0.76 23.03 2.84
C ASP A 394 -0.32 22.21 2.13
N ALA A 395 -0.96 21.27 2.84
CA ALA A 395 -2.04 20.47 2.29
C ALA A 395 -3.21 21.33 1.78
N THR A 396 -3.58 22.39 2.53
CA THR A 396 -4.64 23.30 2.10
C THR A 396 -4.25 24.07 0.85
N ALA A 397 -3.03 24.59 0.78
CA ALA A 397 -2.54 25.31 -0.39
C ALA A 397 -2.46 24.39 -1.62
N GLU A 398 -1.97 23.17 -1.45
CA GLU A 398 -1.89 22.19 -2.53
C GLU A 398 -3.28 21.83 -3.08
N ILE A 399 -4.28 21.68 -2.20
CA ILE A 399 -5.66 21.44 -2.64
C ILE A 399 -6.21 22.64 -3.43
N PHE A 400 -5.95 23.87 -3.00
CA PHE A 400 -6.35 25.05 -3.75
C PHE A 400 -5.66 25.14 -5.13
N SER A 401 -4.36 24.85 -5.20
CA SER A 401 -3.58 24.90 -6.43
C SER A 401 -3.98 23.77 -7.39
N GLU A 402 -3.83 22.53 -6.96
CA GLU A 402 -3.83 21.36 -7.84
C GLU A 402 -5.22 20.74 -8.01
N VAL A 403 -6.04 20.71 -6.95
CA VAL A 403 -7.39 20.11 -7.04
C VAL A 403 -8.39 21.11 -7.57
N PHE A 404 -8.40 22.31 -6.99
CA PHE A 404 -9.33 23.37 -7.39
C PHE A 404 -8.86 24.15 -8.62
N ASN A 405 -7.64 23.87 -9.10
CA ASN A 405 -7.05 24.48 -10.29
C ASN A 405 -7.02 26.02 -10.19
N LEU A 406 -6.66 26.55 -9.02
CA LEU A 406 -6.65 27.99 -8.77
C LEU A 406 -5.21 28.52 -8.78
N ASP A 407 -4.84 29.03 -9.96
CA ASP A 407 -3.58 29.73 -10.17
C ASP A 407 -3.45 30.92 -9.21
N GLY A 408 -2.25 31.10 -8.63
CA GLY A 408 -1.97 32.22 -7.72
C GLY A 408 -2.32 31.96 -6.25
N THR A 409 -2.53 30.69 -5.87
CA THR A 409 -2.50 30.26 -4.47
C THR A 409 -1.14 30.61 -3.85
N ASN A 410 -1.13 31.30 -2.71
CA ASN A 410 0.09 31.68 -2.01
C ASN A 410 0.02 31.30 -0.52
N LEU A 411 1.02 30.57 -0.06
CA LEU A 411 1.23 30.27 1.35
C LEU A 411 2.07 31.39 1.99
N LEU A 412 1.55 32.01 3.05
CA LEU A 412 2.16 33.19 3.68
C LEU A 412 2.82 32.87 5.03
N GLY A 413 2.25 31.91 5.77
CA GLY A 413 2.58 31.61 7.17
C GLY A 413 4.05 31.30 7.42
N GLN A 414 4.73 30.69 6.44
CA GLN A 414 6.12 30.24 6.58
C GLN A 414 7.19 31.29 6.20
N GLN A 415 6.85 32.30 5.40
CA GLN A 415 7.83 33.24 4.82
C GLN A 415 7.73 34.68 5.35
N ALA A 416 6.66 35.04 6.06
CA ALA A 416 6.39 36.43 6.45
C ALA A 416 6.85 36.78 7.87
N SER A 417 7.57 37.90 8.02
CA SER A 417 7.95 38.47 9.32
C SER A 417 6.84 39.33 9.97
N GLY A 418 5.57 39.06 9.67
CA GLY A 418 4.43 39.93 9.98
C GLY A 418 3.16 39.19 10.44
N VAL A 419 2.07 39.94 10.66
CA VAL A 419 0.75 39.40 11.05
C VAL A 419 -0.03 39.10 9.77
N VAL A 420 0.19 37.90 9.22
CA VAL A 420 -0.45 37.42 7.99
C VAL A 420 -1.34 36.20 8.28
N ALA A 421 -2.28 35.93 7.38
CA ALA A 421 -3.04 34.68 7.35
C ALA A 421 -2.13 33.51 6.95
N ASP A 422 -2.62 32.27 7.03
CA ASP A 422 -1.82 31.09 6.68
C ASP A 422 -1.62 31.03 5.15
N GLY A 423 -2.64 31.41 4.37
CA GLY A 423 -2.48 31.70 2.95
C GLY A 423 -3.58 32.56 2.32
N GLU A 424 -3.41 32.82 1.04
CA GLU A 424 -4.27 33.69 0.24
C GLU A 424 -4.39 33.26 -1.22
N ILE A 425 -5.49 33.65 -1.86
CA ILE A 425 -5.73 33.40 -3.27
C ILE A 425 -6.59 34.50 -3.91
N GLU A 426 -6.31 34.80 -5.18
CA GLU A 426 -7.04 35.79 -5.97
C GLU A 426 -7.80 35.12 -7.12
N GLN A 427 -9.08 35.47 -7.29
CA GLN A 427 -9.85 35.16 -8.48
C GLN A 427 -10.66 36.40 -8.87
N ASP A 428 -10.54 36.82 -10.13
CA ASP A 428 -11.25 38.00 -10.68
C ASP A 428 -11.08 39.30 -9.87
N GLY A 429 -9.89 39.55 -9.32
CA GLY A 429 -9.60 40.74 -8.51
C GLY A 429 -10.14 40.69 -7.08
N LYS A 430 -10.79 39.58 -6.69
CA LYS A 430 -11.31 39.33 -5.35
C LYS A 430 -10.42 38.33 -4.63
N TRP A 431 -10.19 38.60 -3.35
CA TRP A 431 -9.26 37.84 -2.53
C TRP A 431 -10.01 37.00 -1.50
N LEU A 432 -9.58 35.75 -1.39
CA LEU A 432 -9.91 34.84 -0.30
C LEU A 432 -8.66 34.64 0.56
N LEU A 433 -8.83 34.70 1.87
CA LEU A 433 -7.80 34.40 2.85
C LEU A 433 -8.21 33.18 3.67
N TRP A 434 -7.27 32.40 4.18
CA TRP A 434 -7.59 31.29 5.08
C TRP A 434 -6.64 31.15 6.27
N ASP A 435 -7.13 30.45 7.30
CA ASP A 435 -6.43 30.21 8.56
C ASP A 435 -6.73 28.77 9.02
N ASN A 436 -5.70 27.92 9.03
CA ASN A 436 -5.71 26.52 9.43
C ASN A 436 -5.59 26.39 10.95
N LYS A 437 -6.47 25.61 11.59
CA LYS A 437 -6.52 25.49 13.05
C LYS A 437 -6.57 24.04 13.50
N ARG A 438 -5.41 23.39 13.47
CA ARG A 438 -5.20 22.06 14.03
C ARG A 438 -5.44 22.01 15.54
N ARG A 439 -6.37 21.18 16.03
CA ARG A 439 -6.66 20.99 17.47
C ARG A 439 -7.39 19.68 17.77
N ALA A 440 -7.05 19.05 18.89
CA ALA A 440 -7.74 17.84 19.41
C ALA A 440 -9.17 18.08 19.92
N ARG A 441 -9.58 19.34 20.07
CA ARG A 441 -10.87 19.74 20.63
C ARG A 441 -11.48 20.78 19.73
N GLU A 442 -12.81 20.86 19.78
CA GLU A 442 -13.60 21.90 19.11
C GLU A 442 -12.91 23.27 19.14
N PHE A 443 -12.69 23.83 17.96
CA PHE A 443 -12.14 25.15 17.79
C PHE A 443 -13.13 26.19 18.32
N LYS A 444 -12.62 27.07 19.19
CA LYS A 444 -13.38 28.18 19.76
C LYS A 444 -12.93 29.46 19.09
N LEU A 445 -13.81 30.08 18.32
CA LEU A 445 -13.62 31.41 17.74
C LEU A 445 -13.76 32.49 18.83
N GLY A 446 -12.79 32.55 19.75
CA GLY A 446 -12.76 33.50 20.86
C GLY A 446 -12.41 34.92 20.44
N SER A 447 -12.43 35.87 21.38
CA SER A 447 -12.05 37.27 21.13
C SER A 447 -10.64 37.41 20.52
N THR A 448 -9.66 36.67 21.05
CA THR A 448 -8.27 36.73 20.55
C THR A 448 -8.16 36.28 19.09
N ALA A 449 -8.81 35.18 18.72
CA ALA A 449 -8.80 34.67 17.35
C ALA A 449 -9.49 35.67 16.39
N ARG A 450 -10.65 36.20 16.78
CA ARG A 450 -11.37 37.23 16.01
C ARG A 450 -10.54 38.49 15.81
N SER A 451 -9.84 38.96 16.84
CA SER A 451 -8.94 40.13 16.71
C SER A 451 -7.80 39.88 15.72
N LYS A 452 -7.23 38.66 15.70
CA LYS A 452 -6.18 38.29 14.75
C LYS A 452 -6.72 38.26 13.31
N ILE A 453 -7.82 37.54 13.09
CA ILE A 453 -8.45 37.43 11.77
C ILE A 453 -8.85 38.80 11.23
N LYS A 454 -9.44 39.66 12.08
CA LYS A 454 -9.72 41.05 11.72
C LYS A 454 -8.47 41.79 11.26
N SER A 455 -7.34 41.59 11.95
CA SER A 455 -6.08 42.25 11.59
C SER A 455 -5.57 41.76 10.23
N TYR A 456 -5.69 40.46 9.92
CA TYR A 456 -5.34 39.90 8.62
C TYR A 456 -6.18 40.55 7.50
N ILE A 457 -7.50 40.58 7.68
CA ILE A 457 -8.45 41.16 6.72
C ILE A 457 -8.18 42.65 6.54
N ASP A 458 -8.10 43.43 7.63
CA ASP A 458 -7.86 44.87 7.56
C ASP A 458 -6.56 45.18 6.81
N THR A 459 -5.48 44.45 7.11
CA THR A 459 -4.15 44.68 6.51
C THR A 459 -4.18 44.40 5.01
N LYS A 460 -4.76 43.28 4.59
CA LYS A 460 -4.84 42.93 3.16
C LYS A 460 -5.82 43.86 2.42
N ALA A 461 -6.90 44.29 3.09
CA ALA A 461 -7.91 45.18 2.53
C ALA A 461 -7.41 46.60 2.23
N GLU A 462 -6.25 47.01 2.76
CA GLU A 462 -5.62 48.29 2.39
C GLU A 462 -5.18 48.34 0.93
N GLN A 463 -4.90 47.16 0.33
CA GLN A 463 -4.32 47.04 -1.00
C GLN A 463 -5.18 46.22 -1.97
N HIS A 464 -6.00 45.31 -1.44
CA HIS A 464 -6.74 44.33 -2.23
C HIS A 464 -8.21 44.24 -1.81
N GLN A 465 -9.07 43.75 -2.70
CA GLN A 465 -10.48 43.52 -2.39
C GLN A 465 -10.67 42.14 -1.76
N VAL A 466 -10.50 42.04 -0.44
CA VAL A 466 -10.83 40.82 0.32
C VAL A 466 -12.35 40.67 0.37
N GLU A 467 -12.87 39.52 -0.06
CA GLU A 467 -14.31 39.20 -0.01
C GLU A 467 -14.60 38.07 0.99
N TRP A 468 -13.72 37.08 1.07
CA TRP A 468 -13.92 35.88 1.89
C TRP A 468 -12.77 35.62 2.85
N PHE A 469 -13.10 35.13 4.04
CA PHE A 469 -12.14 34.57 4.98
C PHE A 469 -12.60 33.18 5.45
N LEU A 470 -11.77 32.17 5.22
CA LEU A 470 -12.02 30.80 5.68
C LEU A 470 -11.28 30.52 6.98
N ILE A 471 -11.97 29.87 7.92
CA ILE A 471 -11.36 29.25 9.08
C ILE A 471 -11.53 27.76 8.90
N ILE A 472 -10.42 27.02 8.78
CA ILE A 472 -10.43 25.58 8.53
C ILE A 472 -9.97 24.86 9.81
N ALA A 473 -10.80 23.99 10.36
CA ALA A 473 -10.53 23.28 11.62
C ALA A 473 -11.17 21.88 11.61
N PRO A 474 -10.71 20.93 12.43
CA PRO A 474 -11.33 19.60 12.48
C PRO A 474 -12.79 19.66 12.97
N GLU A 475 -13.08 20.50 13.97
CA GLU A 475 -14.45 20.70 14.47
C GLU A 475 -14.59 22.08 15.11
N PHE A 476 -15.82 22.63 15.12
CA PHE A 476 -16.13 23.92 15.72
C PHE A 476 -17.02 23.80 16.95
N SER A 477 -16.81 24.70 17.91
CA SER A 477 -17.70 24.79 19.07
C SER A 477 -19.07 25.34 18.69
N LYS A 478 -20.12 24.98 19.42
CA LYS A 478 -21.51 25.45 19.19
C LYS A 478 -21.71 26.97 19.08
N ASN A 479 -20.82 27.77 19.65
CA ASN A 479 -20.91 29.24 19.61
C ASN A 479 -20.04 29.85 18.50
N ALA A 480 -19.30 29.04 17.73
CA ALA A 480 -18.39 29.53 16.71
C ALA A 480 -19.15 30.26 15.59
N GLU A 481 -20.29 29.74 15.14
CA GLU A 481 -21.13 30.37 14.12
C GLU A 481 -21.58 31.78 14.54
N ALA A 482 -22.19 31.91 15.73
CA ALA A 482 -22.59 33.21 16.26
C ALA A 482 -21.42 34.19 16.42
N HIS A 483 -20.20 33.69 16.64
CA HIS A 483 -18.99 34.51 16.69
C HIS A 483 -18.45 34.87 15.30
N ALA A 484 -18.63 34.01 14.31
CA ALA A 484 -18.30 34.26 12.91
C ALA A 484 -19.22 35.35 12.33
N GLU A 485 -20.54 35.24 12.56
CA GLU A 485 -21.52 36.29 12.22
C GLU A 485 -21.17 37.63 12.87
N GLN A 486 -20.80 37.63 14.16
CA GLN A 486 -20.36 38.86 14.84
C GLN A 486 -19.10 39.45 14.22
N LEU A 487 -18.18 38.61 13.72
CA LEU A 487 -16.95 39.07 13.10
C LEU A 487 -17.25 39.64 11.71
N GLU A 488 -18.05 38.94 10.90
CA GLU A 488 -18.57 39.42 9.61
C GLU A 488 -19.22 40.79 9.77
N MET A 489 -20.11 40.98 10.76
CA MET A 489 -20.73 42.29 11.03
C MET A 489 -19.71 43.39 11.36
N GLN A 490 -18.53 43.04 11.89
CA GLN A 490 -17.48 44.00 12.23
C GLN A 490 -16.57 44.34 11.04
N VAL A 491 -16.29 43.36 10.17
CA VAL A 491 -15.37 43.54 9.03
C VAL A 491 -16.08 43.83 7.71
N GLY A 492 -17.38 43.54 7.63
CA GLY A 492 -18.20 43.68 6.43
C GLY A 492 -17.82 42.70 5.31
N ARG A 493 -17.23 41.55 5.66
CA ARG A 493 -16.72 40.49 4.76
C ARG A 493 -17.19 39.13 5.25
N ASP A 494 -17.35 38.18 4.34
CA ASP A 494 -17.86 36.85 4.66
C ASP A 494 -16.83 36.07 5.49
N ILE A 495 -17.28 35.48 6.61
CA ILE A 495 -16.45 34.65 7.49
C ILE A 495 -17.03 33.23 7.49
N ARG A 496 -16.34 32.30 6.82
CA ARG A 496 -16.77 30.92 6.71
C ARG A 496 -16.03 30.00 7.67
N LEU A 497 -16.77 29.12 8.33
CA LEU A 497 -16.23 28.02 9.13
C LEU A 497 -16.28 26.76 8.29
N VAL A 498 -15.13 26.15 7.99
CA VAL A 498 -15.05 24.95 7.15
C VAL A 498 -14.45 23.83 7.97
N ARG A 499 -15.17 22.70 8.14
CA ARG A 499 -14.53 21.55 8.79
C ARG A 499 -13.49 20.96 7.84
N ALA A 500 -12.43 20.38 8.39
CA ALA A 500 -11.43 19.68 7.59
C ALA A 500 -12.08 18.57 6.74
N ALA A 501 -13.04 17.83 7.32
CA ALA A 501 -13.85 16.84 6.62
C ALA A 501 -14.65 17.45 5.46
N ASP A 502 -15.33 18.58 5.69
CA ASP A 502 -16.15 19.24 4.66
C ASP A 502 -15.28 19.80 3.51
N PHE A 503 -14.09 20.31 3.82
CA PHE A 503 -13.14 20.80 2.81
C PHE A 503 -12.57 19.66 1.96
N ARG A 504 -12.21 18.55 2.60
CA ARG A 504 -11.78 17.32 1.92
C ARG A 504 -12.89 16.78 1.02
N GLN A 505 -14.13 16.70 1.53
CA GLN A 505 -15.28 16.22 0.77
C GLN A 505 -15.51 17.08 -0.49
N LEU A 506 -15.45 18.41 -0.36
CA LEU A 506 -15.55 19.32 -1.52
C LEU A 506 -14.44 19.04 -2.55
N ALA A 507 -13.21 18.83 -2.10
CA ALA A 507 -12.08 18.56 -2.98
C ALA A 507 -12.23 17.22 -3.73
N GLU A 508 -12.65 16.16 -3.03
CA GLU A 508 -12.92 14.85 -3.64
C GLU A 508 -14.05 14.93 -4.68
N GLN A 509 -15.16 15.60 -4.34
CA GLN A 509 -16.30 15.78 -5.24
C GLN A 509 -15.95 16.65 -6.46
N TRP A 510 -15.24 17.76 -6.26
CA TRP A 510 -14.78 18.63 -7.34
C TRP A 510 -13.89 17.87 -8.33
N ARG A 511 -12.95 17.10 -7.81
CA ARG A 511 -12.03 16.30 -8.63
C ARG A 511 -12.76 15.25 -9.46
N GLU A 512 -13.77 14.62 -8.89
CA GLU A 512 -14.56 13.60 -9.58
C GLU A 512 -15.47 14.17 -10.68
N GLU A 513 -16.01 15.38 -10.48
CA GLU A 513 -17.02 15.93 -11.38
C GLU A 513 -16.51 16.97 -12.39
N TYR A 514 -15.49 17.78 -12.04
CA TYR A 514 -15.15 18.99 -12.80
C TYR A 514 -13.66 19.16 -13.14
N ALA A 515 -12.74 18.44 -12.49
CA ALA A 515 -11.30 18.68 -12.67
C ALA A 515 -10.79 18.35 -14.09
N ASP A 516 -11.33 17.31 -14.73
CA ASP A 516 -10.91 16.90 -16.09
C ASP A 516 -11.28 17.92 -17.18
N ASP A 517 -12.23 18.81 -16.91
CA ASP A 517 -12.68 19.86 -17.83
C ASP A 517 -11.85 21.15 -17.74
N GLY A 518 -10.80 21.16 -16.91
CA GLY A 518 -9.91 22.31 -16.71
C GLY A 518 -10.62 23.52 -16.08
N HIS A 519 -11.71 23.28 -15.36
CA HIS A 519 -12.43 24.32 -14.63
C HIS A 519 -11.64 24.76 -13.39
N GLU A 520 -11.76 26.04 -13.04
CA GLU A 520 -11.31 26.55 -11.75
C GLU A 520 -12.50 26.57 -10.78
N LEU A 521 -12.30 26.20 -9.51
CA LEU A 521 -13.35 26.29 -8.51
C LEU A 521 -13.78 27.76 -8.30
N PRO A 522 -15.04 28.13 -8.52
CA PRO A 522 -15.49 29.50 -8.27
C PRO A 522 -15.44 29.82 -6.77
N LEU A 523 -14.61 30.79 -6.34
CA LEU A 523 -14.48 31.15 -4.93
C LEU A 523 -15.79 31.63 -4.29
N SER A 524 -16.78 32.03 -5.10
CA SER A 524 -18.12 32.39 -4.65
C SER A 524 -18.89 31.26 -3.97
N ILE A 525 -18.47 29.99 -4.12
CA ILE A 525 -19.07 28.87 -3.38
C ILE A 525 -18.93 29.01 -1.86
N PHE A 526 -17.96 29.80 -1.39
CA PHE A 526 -17.76 30.08 0.02
C PHE A 526 -18.61 31.25 0.56
N PHE A 527 -19.56 31.77 -0.24
CA PHE A 527 -20.39 32.90 0.16
C PHE A 527 -21.24 32.64 1.42
N GLY A 528 -21.35 33.68 2.24
CA GLY A 528 -22.13 33.70 3.47
C GLY A 528 -21.37 33.23 4.70
N SER A 529 -21.93 33.51 5.87
CA SER A 529 -21.28 33.25 7.15
C SER A 529 -21.92 32.10 7.91
N GLY A 530 -21.08 31.31 8.59
CA GLY A 530 -21.50 30.09 9.31
C GLY A 530 -20.72 28.85 8.85
N LEU A 531 -21.23 27.67 9.20
CA LEU A 531 -20.65 26.40 8.78
C LEU A 531 -20.84 26.20 7.26
N PHE A 532 -19.76 25.80 6.60
CA PHE A 532 -19.77 25.35 5.21
C PHE A 532 -20.54 24.04 5.09
N ASP A 533 -21.25 23.88 3.97
CA ASP A 533 -22.03 22.70 3.64
C ASP A 533 -21.63 22.26 2.22
N PRO A 534 -20.85 21.17 2.07
CA PRO A 534 -20.35 20.74 0.78
C PRO A 534 -21.47 20.32 -0.16
N ASP A 535 -22.55 19.70 0.34
CA ASP A 535 -23.67 19.24 -0.48
C ASP A 535 -24.40 20.44 -1.11
N MET A 536 -24.57 21.51 -0.34
CA MET A 536 -25.17 22.74 -0.86
C MET A 536 -24.23 23.46 -1.86
N ALA A 537 -22.91 23.41 -1.65
CA ALA A 537 -21.95 23.95 -2.59
C ALA A 537 -21.98 23.21 -3.93
N MET A 538 -22.01 21.87 -3.91
CA MET A 538 -22.10 21.04 -5.12
C MET A 538 -23.39 21.32 -5.91
N GLN A 539 -24.54 21.49 -5.25
CA GLN A 539 -25.78 21.87 -5.93
C GLN A 539 -25.70 23.22 -6.65
N VAL A 540 -24.92 24.16 -6.12
CA VAL A 540 -24.68 25.46 -6.76
C VAL A 540 -23.75 25.30 -7.96
N LEU A 541 -22.70 24.48 -7.83
CA LEU A 541 -21.76 24.16 -8.90
C LEU A 541 -22.46 23.46 -10.08
N GLU A 542 -23.29 22.46 -9.81
CA GLU A 542 -24.11 21.80 -10.82
C GLU A 542 -24.96 22.81 -11.60
N GLN A 543 -25.58 23.79 -10.92
CA GLN A 543 -26.39 24.83 -11.59
C GLN A 543 -25.54 25.81 -12.41
N GLN A 544 -24.28 26.00 -12.05
CA GLN A 544 -23.37 26.92 -12.72
C GLN A 544 -22.70 26.28 -13.95
N PHE A 545 -22.43 24.98 -13.90
CA PHE A 545 -21.73 24.22 -14.94
C PHE A 545 -22.64 23.32 -15.81
N SER A 546 -23.94 23.23 -15.50
CA SER A 546 -24.98 22.66 -16.41
C SER A 546 -25.42 23.64 -17.50
#